data_AF-A0A927KPT9-F1
#
_entry.id   AF-A0A927KPT9-F1
#
_cell.length_a   1.000
_cell.length_b   1.000
_cell.length_c   1.000
_cell.angle_alpha   90.00
_cell.angle_beta   90.00
_cell.angle_gamma   90.00
#
_symmetry.space_group_name_H-M   'P 1'
#
loop_
_entity.id
_entity.type
_entity.pdbx_description
1 polymer ?
#
loop_
_entity_poly.entity_id
_entity_poly.type
_entity_poly.pdbx_seq_one_letter_code
_entity_poly.pdbx_strand_id
1 'polypeptide(L)'
;MHQWIVVVLVVSMVCGYTTYFYARKIAREDGLDDQKPPWFGGWRNVSKINTILKQRAQKGDRLAARIRMLHIVSNASIPLFIIGMAVRNVWMR
;
A
#
# COMPACT_ATOMS: atom_id res chain seq x y z
N MET A 1 0.15 24.09 12.81
CA MET A 1 0.21 22.65 13.14
C MET A 1 0.18 21.82 11.86
N HIS A 2 1.12 20.87 11.72
CA HIS A 2 0.93 19.57 11.04
C HIS A 2 0.91 19.50 9.49
N GLN A 3 1.58 20.40 8.78
CA GLN A 3 1.83 20.22 7.33
C GLN A 3 2.54 18.89 7.00
N TRP A 4 3.43 18.41 7.89
CA TRP A 4 4.10 17.12 7.74
C TRP A 4 3.14 15.91 7.81
N ILE A 5 2.00 16.01 8.51
CA ILE A 5 0.98 14.95 8.55
C ILE A 5 0.27 14.86 7.20
N VAL A 6 -0.05 16.01 6.59
CA VAL A 6 -0.64 16.06 5.24
C VAL A 6 0.32 15.46 4.23
N VAL A 7 1.60 15.80 4.30
CA VAL A 7 2.64 15.22 3.42
C VAL A 7 2.70 13.70 3.59
N VAL A 8 2.69 13.18 4.82
CA VAL A 8 2.71 11.72 5.06
C VAL A 8 1.44 11.04 4.55
N LEU A 9 0.26 11.64 4.76
CA LEU A 9 -1.00 11.11 4.22
C LEU A 9 -0.99 11.07 2.69
N VAL A 10 -0.53 12.15 2.04
CA VAL A 10 -0.43 12.24 0.58
C VAL A 10 0.56 11.21 0.05
N VAL A 11 1.75 11.10 0.67
CA VAL A 11 2.75 10.09 0.29
C VAL A 11 2.19 8.68 0.47
N SER A 12 1.52 8.39 1.58
CA SER A 12 0.90 7.08 1.81
C SER A 12 -0.23 6.78 0.83
N MET A 13 -1.03 7.78 0.46
CA MET A 13 -2.03 7.65 -0.60
C MET A 13 -1.38 7.30 -1.93
N VAL A 14 -0.41 8.11 -2.38
CA VAL A 14 0.31 7.93 -3.64
C VAL A 14 0.98 6.55 -3.67
N CYS A 15 1.68 6.16 -2.61
CA CYS A 15 2.32 4.85 -2.47
C CYS A 15 1.31 3.69 -2.56
N GLY A 16 0.17 3.82 -1.89
CA GLY A 16 -0.89 2.82 -1.99
C GLY A 16 -1.49 2.74 -3.40
N TYR A 17 -1.66 3.88 -4.08
CA TYR A 17 -2.27 3.93 -5.42
C TYR A 17 -1.33 3.39 -6.48
N THR A 18 -0.04 3.73 -6.43
CA THR A 18 0.97 3.18 -7.36
C THR A 18 1.07 1.66 -7.21
N THR A 19 1.08 1.15 -5.97
CA THR A 19 1.05 -0.29 -5.70
C THR A 19 -0.18 -0.95 -6.31
N TYR A 20 -1.33 -0.31 -6.18
CA TYR A 20 -2.59 -0.79 -6.74
C TYR A 20 -2.58 -0.84 -8.28
N PHE A 21 -2.15 0.24 -8.94
CA PHE A 21 -2.06 0.29 -10.40
C PHE A 21 -1.06 -0.73 -10.95
N TYR A 22 0.05 -0.96 -10.24
CA TYR A 22 1.03 -1.98 -10.63
C TYR A 22 0.49 -3.39 -10.47
N ALA A 23 -0.17 -3.70 -9.35
CA ALA A 23 -0.82 -5.00 -9.17
C ALA A 23 -1.93 -5.26 -10.19
N ARG A 24 -2.68 -4.22 -10.59
CA ARG A 24 -3.65 -4.30 -11.69
C ARG A 24 -2.99 -4.63 -13.02
N LYS A 25 -1.86 -3.98 -13.34
CA LYS A 25 -1.11 -4.26 -14.56
C LYS A 25 -0.65 -5.72 -14.61
N ILE A 26 -0.11 -6.23 -13.51
CA ILE A 26 0.30 -7.64 -13.41
C ILE A 26 -0.89 -8.58 -13.55
N ALA A 27 -2.01 -8.31 -12.88
CA ALA A 27 -3.19 -9.15 -12.98
C ALA A 27 -3.73 -9.26 -14.42
N ARG A 28 -3.63 -8.16 -15.19
CA ARG A 28 -3.94 -8.14 -16.63
C ARG A 28 -2.97 -8.98 -17.44
N GLU A 29 -1.67 -8.84 -17.20
CA GLU A 29 -0.63 -9.63 -17.88
C GLU A 29 -0.78 -11.13 -17.60
N ASP A 30 -1.22 -11.50 -16.39
CA ASP A 30 -1.43 -12.89 -15.97
C ASP A 30 -2.83 -13.44 -16.33
N GLY A 31 -3.65 -12.70 -17.11
CA GLY A 31 -4.95 -13.17 -17.61
C GLY A 31 -6.04 -13.28 -16.53
N LEU A 32 -5.87 -12.63 -15.38
CA LEU A 32 -6.80 -12.69 -14.24
C LEU A 32 -7.93 -11.64 -14.33
N ASP A 33 -8.07 -10.91 -15.45
CA ASP A 33 -8.91 -9.69 -15.61
C ASP A 33 -10.33 -9.93 -16.16
N ASP A 34 -10.78 -11.17 -16.40
CA ASP A 34 -12.09 -11.45 -17.03
C ASP A 34 -13.32 -11.17 -16.15
N GLN A 35 -13.11 -10.84 -14.89
CA GLN A 35 -14.13 -10.22 -14.07
C GLN A 35 -13.51 -8.95 -13.52
N LYS A 36 -13.98 -7.76 -13.94
CA LYS A 36 -13.75 -6.51 -13.21
C LYS A 36 -14.11 -6.80 -11.76
N PRO A 37 -13.15 -7.07 -10.89
CA PRO A 37 -13.55 -7.75 -9.70
C PRO A 37 -13.90 -6.62 -8.71
N PRO A 38 -14.84 -6.82 -7.76
CA PRO A 38 -15.46 -5.74 -6.95
C PRO A 38 -14.50 -4.85 -6.12
N TRP A 39 -13.19 -5.11 -6.25
CA TRP A 39 -12.01 -4.53 -5.62
C TRP A 39 -11.70 -3.15 -6.20
N PHE A 40 -12.36 -2.76 -7.30
CA PHE A 40 -12.32 -1.41 -7.87
C PHE A 40 -13.18 -0.38 -7.13
N GLY A 41 -14.00 -0.80 -6.16
CA GLY A 41 -14.96 0.10 -5.49
C GLY A 41 -14.99 0.09 -3.96
N GLY A 42 -14.49 -0.94 -3.28
CA GLY A 42 -14.67 -1.04 -1.82
C GLY A 42 -13.59 -1.87 -1.17
N TRP A 43 -12.92 -1.27 -0.18
CA TRP A 43 -11.78 -1.80 0.58
C TRP A 43 -10.70 -2.47 -0.28
N ARG A 44 -9.61 -1.72 -0.54
CA ARG A 44 -8.32 -2.26 -0.99
C ARG A 44 -8.04 -3.55 -0.24
N ASN A 45 -8.18 -4.69 -0.92
CA ASN A 45 -7.91 -5.98 -0.32
C ASN A 45 -6.39 -6.17 -0.29
N VAL A 46 -5.74 -5.49 0.68
CA VAL A 46 -4.29 -5.40 0.88
C VAL A 46 -3.63 -6.78 0.82
N SER A 47 -4.32 -7.80 1.36
CA SER A 47 -3.87 -9.20 1.33
C SER A 47 -3.68 -9.72 -0.10
N LYS A 48 -4.65 -9.49 -1.01
CA LYS A 48 -4.55 -9.93 -2.40
C LYS A 48 -3.48 -9.18 -3.20
N ILE A 49 -3.35 -7.87 -3.01
CA ILE A 49 -2.28 -7.06 -3.64
C ILE A 49 -0.91 -7.61 -3.22
N ASN A 50 -0.75 -7.90 -1.92
CA ASN A 50 0.47 -8.47 -1.37
C ASN A 50 0.76 -9.86 -1.98
N THR A 51 -0.27 -10.69 -2.19
CA THR A 51 -0.13 -12.01 -2.81
C THR A 51 0.30 -11.92 -4.28
N ILE A 52 -0.32 -11.06 -5.08
CA ILE A 52 0.04 -10.86 -6.51
C ILE A 52 1.49 -10.36 -6.62
N LEU A 53 1.85 -9.35 -5.83
CA LEU A 53 3.22 -8.82 -5.82
C LEU A 53 4.23 -9.85 -5.31
N LYS A 54 3.87 -10.67 -4.31
CA LYS A 54 4.71 -11.76 -3.81
C LYS A 54 4.94 -12.81 -4.89
N GLN A 55 3.89 -13.24 -5.59
CA GLN A 55 3.99 -14.23 -6.67
C GLN A 55 4.87 -13.71 -7.81
N ARG A 56 4.70 -12.45 -8.22
CA ARG A 56 5.51 -11.84 -9.28
C ARG A 56 6.97 -11.65 -8.86
N ALA A 57 7.21 -11.25 -7.60
CA ALA A 57 8.56 -11.18 -7.04
C ALA A 57 9.25 -12.55 -6.99
N GLN A 58 8.52 -13.62 -6.65
CA GLN A 58 9.04 -14.99 -6.66
C GLN A 58 9.37 -15.49 -8.08
N LYS A 59 8.70 -14.97 -9.11
CA LYS A 59 9.03 -15.22 -10.52
C LYS A 59 10.26 -14.43 -11.02
N GLY A 60 10.92 -13.65 -10.16
CA GLY A 60 12.15 -12.92 -10.49
C GLY A 60 11.97 -11.43 -10.77
N ASP A 61 10.75 -10.89 -10.69
CA ASP A 61 10.50 -9.46 -10.88
C ASP A 61 10.95 -8.65 -9.65
N ARG A 62 12.12 -8.03 -9.76
CA ARG A 62 12.70 -7.15 -8.72
C ARG A 62 11.85 -5.89 -8.49
N LEU A 63 11.07 -5.46 -9.48
CA LEU A 63 10.24 -4.26 -9.40
C LEU A 63 8.97 -4.54 -8.58
N ALA A 64 8.38 -5.72 -8.74
CA ALA A 64 7.31 -6.21 -7.87
C ALA A 64 7.74 -6.33 -6.39
N ALA A 65 8.98 -6.77 -6.13
CA ALA A 65 9.52 -6.85 -4.77
C ALA A 65 9.67 -5.46 -4.13
N ARG A 66 10.18 -4.47 -4.89
CA ARG A 66 10.32 -3.08 -4.42
C ARG A 66 8.97 -2.44 -4.11
N ILE A 67 8.00 -2.60 -5.01
CA ILE A 67 6.65 -2.07 -4.83
C ILE A 67 5.95 -2.71 -3.64
N ARG A 68 6.16 -4.02 -3.41
CA ARG A 68 5.67 -4.73 -2.23
C ARG A 68 6.24 -4.15 -0.94
N MET A 69 7.55 -3.90 -0.90
CA MET A 69 8.22 -3.33 0.26
C MET A 69 7.69 -1.92 0.57
N LEU A 70 7.54 -1.11 -0.48
CA LEU A 70 7.01 0.25 -0.39
C LEU A 70 5.55 0.27 0.11
N HIS A 71 4.75 -0.72 -0.30
CA HIS A 71 3.40 -0.90 0.21
C HIS A 71 3.36 -1.26 1.69
N ILE A 72 4.22 -2.19 2.14
CA ILE A 72 4.31 -2.59 3.56
C ILE A 72 4.75 -1.41 4.43
N VAL A 73 5.80 -0.70 4.02
CA VAL A 73 6.32 0.47 4.74
C VAL A 73 5.24 1.55 4.85
N SER A 74 4.53 1.84 3.76
CA SER A 74 3.46 2.83 3.75
C SER A 74 2.25 2.42 4.60
N ASN A 75 1.98 1.12 4.77
CA ASN A 75 0.87 0.67 5.61
C ASN A 75 1.27 0.61 7.09
N ALA A 76 2.54 0.32 7.39
CA ALA A 76 3.09 0.30 8.74
C ALA A 76 3.32 1.72 9.30
N SER A 77 3.58 2.71 8.44
CA SER A 77 3.80 4.10 8.87
C SER A 77 2.57 4.73 9.51
N ILE A 78 1.36 4.37 9.08
CA ILE A 78 0.09 4.92 9.61
C ILE A 78 -0.13 4.57 11.09
N PRO A 79 -0.10 3.30 11.53
CA PRO A 79 -0.24 2.97 12.95
C PRO A 79 0.92 3.51 13.80
N LEU A 80 2.16 3.54 13.27
CA LEU A 80 3.29 4.17 13.96
C LEU A 80 3.07 5.68 14.17
N PHE A 81 2.45 6.36 13.21
CA PHE A 81 2.06 7.76 13.34
C PHE A 81 0.99 7.98 14.41
N ILE A 82 -0.03 7.11 14.44
CA ILE A 82 -1.09 7.17 15.45
C ILE A 82 -0.51 6.96 16.86
N ILE A 83 0.36 5.96 17.02
CA ILE A 83 1.06 5.69 18.29
C ILE A 83 1.93 6.88 18.68
N GLY A 84 2.72 7.43 17.75
CA GLY A 84 3.57 8.59 18.01
C GLY A 84 2.78 9.83 18.45
N MET A 85 1.60 10.07 17.85
CA MET A 85 0.70 11.14 18.29
C MET A 85 0.09 10.86 19.66
N ALA A 86 -0.29 9.62 19.96
CA ALA A 86 -0.81 9.23 21.27
C ALA A 86 0.24 9.41 22.37
N VAL A 87 1.48 8.95 22.15
CA VAL A 87 2.60 9.13 23.09
C VAL A 87 2.89 10.62 23.29
N ARG A 88 2.94 11.42 22.23
CA ARG A 88 3.15 12.87 22.33
C ARG A 88 2.03 13.56 23.11
N ASN A 89 0.78 13.15 22.94
CA ASN A 89 -0.35 13.69 23.70
C ASN A 89 -0.35 13.26 25.17
N VAL A 90 0.16 12.07 25.50
CA VAL A 90 0.33 11.62 26.89
C VAL A 90 1.48 12.36 27.57
N TRP A 91 2.57 12.63 26.87
CA TRP A 91 3.76 13.29 27.42
C TRP A 91 3.63 14.81 27.58
N MET A 92 2.72 15.45 26.84
CA MET A 92 2.40 16.89 26.99
C MET A 92 1.22 17.16 27.94
N ARG A 93 0.74 16.14 28.65
CA ARG A 93 -0.26 16.24 29.74
C ARG A 93 0.43 16.05 31.08
#